data_AF-A0A938Q326-F1
#
_entry.id   AF-A0A938Q326-F1
#
_cell.length_a   1.000
_cell.length_b   1.000
_cell.length_c   1.000
_cell.angle_alpha   90.00
_cell.angle_beta   90.00
_cell.angle_gamma   90.00
#
_symmetry.space_group_name_H-M   'P 1'
#
loop_
_entity.id
_entity.type
_entity.pdbx_description
1 polymer ?
#
loop_
_entity_poly.entity_id
_entity_poly.type
_entity_poly.pdbx_seq_one_letter_code
_entity_poly.pdbx_strand_id
1 'polypeptide(L)'
;MAGHVLDNPVWHALSTQHAGLALTADGAARYPAAIVPFAAVGVPSPRAADQLTSLIDDDESLFVVGVTPQPPPGWKLEPKKPVLQMVCNARTTVVDGPPVSVMTAENVPDMIGLTDLVFPGFFRARTLDMGRYYGIYHGSLLAAMGGERMRLDGYQELSAVCTHPDYAGRGYAHRLLGILCSRAFDQGFTPFLHVYADNTRAIGVYRRMSFADRTVLPFWALHQ
;
A
#
# COMPACT_ATOMS: atom_id res chain seq x y z
N MET A 1 13.98 -22.33 5.13
CA MET A 1 14.24 -21.44 3.97
C MET A 1 13.78 -20.07 4.37
N ALA A 2 14.64 -19.05 4.31
CA ALA A 2 14.18 -17.68 4.51
C ALA A 2 13.21 -17.33 3.36
N GLY A 3 12.00 -16.87 3.70
CA GLY A 3 11.04 -16.38 2.70
C GLY A 3 11.61 -15.18 1.94
N HIS A 4 11.03 -14.87 0.79
CA HIS A 4 11.42 -13.70 0.01
C HIS A 4 10.89 -12.44 0.73
N VAL A 5 11.62 -11.31 0.67
CA VAL A 5 11.28 -10.09 1.46
C VAL A 5 9.84 -9.58 1.25
N LEU A 6 9.31 -9.72 0.04
CA LEU A 6 7.92 -9.37 -0.27
C LEU A 6 6.86 -10.33 0.32
N ASP A 7 7.24 -11.42 0.98
CA ASP A 7 6.31 -12.27 1.74
C ASP A 7 5.91 -11.63 3.09
N ASN A 8 6.73 -10.69 3.58
CA ASN A 8 6.45 -9.90 4.78
C ASN A 8 6.72 -8.39 4.54
N PRO A 9 6.01 -7.77 3.58
CA PRO A 9 6.39 -6.45 3.08
C PRO A 9 6.23 -5.35 4.13
N VAL A 10 5.24 -5.47 5.03
CA VAL A 10 5.01 -4.51 6.12
C VAL A 10 6.17 -4.55 7.12
N TRP A 11 6.57 -5.74 7.57
CA TRP A 11 7.71 -5.90 8.48
C TRP A 11 8.99 -5.34 7.85
N HIS A 12 9.30 -5.76 6.63
CA HIS A 12 10.53 -5.34 5.98
C HIS A 12 10.54 -3.84 5.68
N ALA A 13 9.40 -3.21 5.39
CA ALA A 13 9.35 -1.77 5.27
C ALA A 13 9.64 -1.08 6.61
N LEU A 14 8.94 -1.47 7.67
CA LEU A 14 9.06 -0.89 9.01
C LEU A 14 10.43 -1.16 9.67
N SER A 15 11.11 -2.25 9.30
CA SER A 15 12.44 -2.58 9.83
C SER A 15 13.60 -2.05 8.98
N THR A 16 13.33 -1.44 7.81
CA THR A 16 14.35 -0.89 6.90
C THR A 16 14.05 0.55 6.52
N GLN A 17 13.55 0.79 5.31
CA GLN A 17 13.40 2.10 4.69
C GLN A 17 12.40 3.00 5.41
N HIS A 18 11.42 2.42 6.11
CA HIS A 18 10.41 3.14 6.89
C HIS A 18 10.64 3.01 8.41
N ALA A 19 11.85 2.66 8.86
CA ALA A 19 12.16 2.58 10.30
C ALA A 19 11.89 3.90 11.05
N GLY A 20 12.11 5.05 10.41
CA GLY A 20 11.78 6.36 10.98
C GLY A 20 10.29 6.66 11.11
N LEU A 21 9.41 5.84 10.52
CA LEU A 21 7.95 5.94 10.65
C LEU A 21 7.38 4.88 11.60
N ALA A 22 8.18 3.91 12.05
CA ALA A 22 7.68 2.72 12.73
C ALA A 22 7.42 2.95 14.23
N LEU A 23 6.36 2.31 14.73
CA LEU A 23 6.21 1.99 16.15
C LEU A 23 6.63 0.52 16.32
N THR A 24 7.57 0.23 17.22
CA THR A 24 8.23 -1.08 17.30
C THR A 24 8.28 -1.63 18.72
N ALA A 25 8.12 -2.94 18.85
CA ALA A 25 8.33 -3.71 20.07
C ALA A 25 9.06 -5.01 19.72
N ASP A 26 10.39 -4.99 19.72
CA ASP A 26 11.28 -6.09 19.30
C ASP A 26 10.84 -6.80 18.01
N GLY A 27 10.06 -7.88 18.12
CA GLY A 27 9.60 -8.74 17.02
C GLY A 27 8.30 -8.31 16.36
N ALA A 28 7.71 -7.19 16.78
CA ALA A 28 6.50 -6.59 16.22
C ALA A 28 6.70 -5.12 15.83
N ALA A 29 6.01 -4.69 14.77
CA ALA A 29 6.03 -3.31 14.31
C ALA A 29 4.70 -2.92 13.67
N ARG A 30 4.34 -1.64 13.75
CA ARG A 30 3.21 -1.05 13.01
C ARG A 30 3.54 0.36 12.51
N TYR A 31 2.75 0.82 11.54
CA TYR A 31 2.66 2.25 11.26
C TYR A 31 1.75 2.93 12.30
N PRO A 32 2.02 4.21 12.67
CA PRO A 32 1.09 5.03 13.41
C PRO A 32 -0.29 5.07 12.75
N ALA A 33 -1.36 5.06 13.55
CA ALA A 33 -2.71 5.09 13.04
C ALA A 33 -2.99 6.26 12.09
N ALA A 34 -2.41 7.44 12.33
CA ALA A 34 -2.58 8.58 11.43
C ALA A 34 -1.98 8.39 10.02
N ILE A 35 -1.05 7.44 9.84
CA ILE A 35 -0.37 7.16 8.56
C ILE A 35 -1.11 6.08 7.78
N VAL A 36 -1.17 4.84 8.29
CA VAL A 36 -1.83 3.71 7.62
C VAL A 36 -2.06 2.58 8.64
N PRO A 37 -3.17 1.83 8.58
CA PRO A 37 -3.47 0.76 9.55
C PRO A 37 -2.75 -0.55 9.21
N PHE A 38 -1.43 -0.60 9.18
CA PHE A 38 -0.70 -1.85 8.94
C PHE A 38 0.19 -2.22 10.12
N ALA A 39 0.18 -3.51 10.47
CA ALA A 39 1.09 -4.11 11.44
C ALA A 39 1.69 -5.42 10.91
N ALA A 40 2.82 -5.81 11.47
CA ALA A 40 3.48 -7.07 11.18
C ALA A 40 4.33 -7.56 12.35
N VAL A 41 4.65 -8.85 12.29
CA VAL A 41 5.67 -9.49 13.14
C VAL A 41 6.79 -10.02 12.24
N GLY A 42 8.02 -10.01 12.75
CA GLY A 42 9.16 -10.58 12.02
C GLY A 42 9.04 -12.10 11.90
N VAL A 43 8.80 -12.77 13.03
CA VAL A 43 8.58 -14.22 13.10
C VAL A 43 7.34 -14.49 13.98
N PRO A 44 6.32 -15.20 13.46
CA PRO A 44 5.14 -15.56 14.24
C PRO A 44 5.51 -16.39 15.47
N SER A 45 5.19 -15.86 16.65
CA SER A 45 5.39 -16.52 17.93
C SER A 45 4.45 -15.90 18.98
N PRO A 46 4.18 -16.59 20.10
CA PRO A 46 3.42 -16.01 21.19
C PRO A 46 4.04 -14.68 21.68
N ARG A 47 5.37 -14.64 21.82
CA ARG A 47 6.09 -13.42 22.23
C ARG A 47 5.87 -12.27 21.25
N ALA A 48 5.90 -12.52 19.94
CA ALA A 48 5.66 -11.49 18.94
C ALA A 48 4.21 -11.02 18.95
N ALA A 49 3.25 -11.89 19.29
CA ALA A 49 1.85 -11.51 19.48
C ALA A 49 1.68 -10.57 20.70
N ASP A 50 2.30 -10.91 21.84
CA ASP A 50 2.28 -10.05 23.04
C ASP A 50 2.94 -8.68 22.77
N GLN A 51 4.06 -8.68 22.05
CA GLN A 51 4.73 -7.46 21.62
C GLN A 51 3.86 -6.63 20.68
N LEU A 52 3.14 -7.28 19.77
CA LEU A 52 2.19 -6.58 18.90
C LEU A 52 1.08 -5.94 19.73
N THR A 53 0.51 -6.61 20.73
CA THR A 53 -0.50 -6.01 21.63
C THR A 53 0.00 -4.74 22.31
N SER A 54 1.26 -4.67 22.70
CA SER A 54 1.82 -3.48 23.34
C SER A 54 1.88 -2.24 22.44
N LEU A 55 1.65 -2.40 21.13
CA LEU A 55 1.68 -1.33 20.13
C LEU A 55 0.30 -0.85 19.68
N ILE A 56 -0.77 -1.51 20.12
CA ILE A 56 -2.13 -1.26 19.64
C ILE A 56 -2.97 -0.68 20.77
N ASP A 57 -3.64 0.42 20.49
CA ASP A 57 -4.60 1.03 21.41
C ASP A 57 -5.95 0.28 21.35
N ASP A 58 -6.69 0.31 22.46
CA ASP A 58 -8.06 -0.18 22.50
C ASP A 58 -8.90 0.64 21.48
N ASP A 59 -9.75 -0.03 20.71
CA ASP A 59 -10.54 0.49 19.57
C ASP A 59 -9.83 0.62 18.21
N GLU A 60 -8.55 0.23 18.06
CA GLU A 60 -7.92 0.17 16.75
C GLU A 60 -8.23 -1.10 15.95
N SER A 61 -8.41 -0.95 14.63
CA SER A 61 -8.35 -2.05 13.67
C SER A 61 -7.15 -1.89 12.76
N LEU A 62 -6.34 -2.94 12.68
CA LEU A 62 -5.14 -2.98 11.86
C LEU A 62 -5.26 -4.06 10.78
N PHE A 63 -4.46 -3.94 9.74
CA PHE A 63 -4.36 -4.95 8.71
C PHE A 63 -3.00 -5.63 8.73
N VAL A 64 -3.02 -6.91 8.37
CA VAL A 64 -1.84 -7.74 8.21
C VAL A 64 -1.88 -8.37 6.82
N VAL A 65 -0.74 -8.36 6.12
CA VAL A 65 -0.59 -8.98 4.80
C VAL A 65 0.62 -9.92 4.79
N GLY A 66 0.44 -11.13 4.25
CA GLY A 66 1.50 -12.14 4.17
C GLY A 66 1.71 -12.89 5.49
N VAL A 67 2.86 -12.71 6.13
CA VAL A 67 3.18 -13.37 7.40
C VAL A 67 2.14 -13.02 8.46
N THR A 68 1.41 -14.04 8.91
CA THR A 68 0.27 -13.89 9.83
C THR A 68 0.73 -14.14 11.26
N PRO A 69 0.56 -13.19 12.20
CA PRO A 69 0.89 -13.40 13.61
C PRO A 69 -0.08 -14.39 14.25
N GLN A 70 0.27 -14.88 15.44
CA GLN A 70 -0.75 -15.46 16.32
C GLN A 70 -1.65 -14.31 16.80
N PRO A 71 -2.98 -14.49 16.86
CA PRO A 71 -3.86 -13.47 17.41
C PRO A 71 -3.53 -13.29 18.89
N PRO A 72 -3.25 -12.07 19.35
CA PRO A 72 -3.03 -11.85 20.78
C PRO A 72 -4.29 -12.12 21.62
N PRO A 73 -4.16 -12.33 22.94
CA PRO A 73 -5.32 -12.51 23.81
C PRO A 73 -6.32 -11.35 23.69
N GLY A 74 -7.61 -11.68 23.49
CA GLY A 74 -8.67 -10.68 23.29
C GLY A 74 -8.76 -10.09 21.89
N TRP A 75 -7.84 -10.46 20.98
CA TRP A 75 -7.84 -10.03 19.58
C TRP A 75 -8.19 -11.19 18.65
N LYS A 76 -8.72 -10.85 17.47
CA LYS A 76 -9.13 -11.77 16.41
C LYS A 76 -8.50 -11.36 15.09
N LEU A 77 -8.14 -12.38 14.31
CA LEU A 77 -7.75 -12.21 12.91
C LEU A 77 -8.94 -12.59 12.03
N GLU A 78 -9.60 -11.59 11.46
CA GLU A 78 -10.69 -11.77 10.51
C GLU A 78 -10.12 -11.84 9.09
N PRO A 79 -10.34 -12.95 8.35
CA PRO A 79 -9.87 -13.06 6.98
C PRO A 79 -10.58 -12.03 6.09
N LYS A 80 -9.78 -11.30 5.31
CA LYS A 80 -10.26 -10.47 4.21
C LYS A 80 -10.01 -11.19 2.88
N LYS A 81 -10.51 -10.59 1.79
CA LYS A 81 -10.20 -11.09 0.46
C LYS A 81 -8.68 -11.10 0.26
N PRO A 82 -8.09 -12.22 -0.21
CA PRO A 82 -6.66 -12.28 -0.41
C PRO A 82 -6.22 -11.32 -1.52
N VAL A 83 -4.96 -10.92 -1.47
CA VAL A 83 -4.38 -9.98 -2.43
C VAL A 83 -3.39 -10.71 -3.32
N LEU A 84 -3.50 -10.51 -4.63
CA LEU A 84 -2.46 -10.85 -5.58
C LEU A 84 -1.36 -9.79 -5.48
N GLN A 85 -0.16 -10.22 -5.14
CA GLN A 85 1.03 -9.39 -5.20
C GLN A 85 1.62 -9.47 -6.61
N MET A 86 1.94 -8.32 -7.19
CA MET A 86 2.51 -8.21 -8.53
C MET A 86 3.78 -7.36 -8.51
N VAL A 87 4.76 -7.71 -9.35
CA VAL A 87 6.06 -7.02 -9.45
C VAL A 87 6.28 -6.54 -10.87
N CYS A 88 6.72 -5.30 -11.03
CA CYS A 88 6.99 -4.69 -12.32
C CYS A 88 8.38 -5.10 -12.82
N ASN A 89 8.43 -5.90 -13.88
CA ASN A 89 9.67 -6.48 -14.38
C ASN A 89 10.40 -5.56 -15.36
N ALA A 90 9.74 -4.54 -15.89
CA ALA A 90 10.33 -3.65 -16.89
C ALA A 90 9.67 -2.29 -16.90
N ARG A 91 10.46 -1.25 -17.21
CA ARG A 91 9.95 0.10 -17.44
C ARG A 91 9.05 0.11 -18.67
N THR A 92 7.88 0.73 -18.54
CA THR A 92 6.98 1.03 -19.66
C THR A 92 7.01 2.52 -19.98
N THR A 93 6.74 2.88 -21.23
CA THR A 93 6.60 4.28 -21.64
C THR A 93 5.41 4.92 -20.92
N VAL A 94 5.62 6.12 -20.41
CA VAL A 94 4.52 6.93 -19.86
C VAL A 94 3.64 7.40 -21.01
N VAL A 95 2.37 7.04 -20.97
CA VAL A 95 1.40 7.48 -21.98
C VAL A 95 1.07 8.96 -21.81
N ASP A 96 0.79 9.65 -22.92
CA ASP A 96 0.31 11.03 -22.91
C ASP A 96 -1.03 11.16 -22.19
N GLY A 97 -1.34 12.38 -21.74
CA GLY A 97 -2.57 12.67 -21.02
C GLY A 97 -2.53 14.04 -20.35
N PRO A 98 -3.52 14.34 -19.51
CA PRO A 98 -3.62 15.64 -18.85
C PRO A 98 -2.40 15.93 -17.95
N PRO A 99 -2.23 17.20 -17.55
CA PRO A 99 -1.23 17.58 -16.57
C PRO A 99 -1.38 16.78 -15.27
N VAL A 100 -0.23 16.41 -14.70
CA VAL A 100 -0.16 15.68 -13.43
C VAL A 100 0.47 16.60 -12.40
N SER A 101 -0.22 16.81 -11.29
CA SER A 101 0.26 17.59 -10.17
C SER A 101 0.91 16.67 -9.14
N VAL A 102 1.90 17.19 -8.44
CA VAL A 102 2.43 16.58 -7.22
C VAL A 102 1.49 16.93 -6.08
N MET A 103 1.07 15.94 -5.29
CA MET A 103 0.20 16.18 -4.14
C MET A 103 1.01 16.68 -2.94
N THR A 104 0.43 17.61 -2.19
CA THR A 104 0.98 18.18 -0.95
C THR A 104 -0.04 18.03 0.19
N ALA A 105 0.32 18.51 1.38
CA ALA A 105 -0.58 18.51 2.54
C ALA A 105 -1.91 19.24 2.28
N GLU A 106 -1.91 20.25 1.40
CA GLU A 106 -3.11 21.00 1.01
C GLU A 106 -4.10 20.14 0.22
N ASN A 107 -3.63 19.11 -0.47
CA ASN A 107 -4.47 18.21 -1.28
C ASN A 107 -5.02 17.03 -0.48
N VAL A 108 -4.58 16.81 0.77
CA VAL A 108 -4.99 15.66 1.58
C VAL A 108 -6.51 15.50 1.70
N PRO A 109 -7.32 16.56 1.89
CA PRO A 109 -8.78 16.43 1.91
C PRO A 109 -9.34 15.83 0.60
N ASP A 110 -8.84 16.26 -0.56
CA ASP A 110 -9.26 15.73 -1.87
C ASP A 110 -8.83 14.26 -2.04
N MET A 111 -7.62 13.92 -1.58
CA MET A 111 -7.08 12.56 -1.63
C MET A 111 -7.91 11.60 -0.78
N ILE A 112 -8.27 12.01 0.44
CA ILE A 112 -9.19 11.26 1.31
C ILE A 112 -10.53 11.11 0.60
N GLY A 113 -11.12 12.21 0.12
CA GLY A 113 -12.41 12.20 -0.56
C GLY A 113 -12.46 11.25 -1.76
N LEU A 114 -11.42 11.21 -2.60
CA LEU A 114 -11.36 10.30 -3.75
C LEU A 114 -11.12 8.85 -3.33
N THR A 115 -10.23 8.60 -2.36
CA THR A 115 -9.92 7.23 -1.93
C THR A 115 -11.07 6.60 -1.15
N ASP A 116 -11.85 7.37 -0.40
CA ASP A 116 -13.01 6.88 0.35
C ASP A 116 -14.13 6.34 -0.55
N LEU A 117 -14.20 6.77 -1.82
CA LEU A 117 -15.10 6.19 -2.82
C LEU A 117 -14.79 4.72 -3.13
N VAL A 118 -13.58 4.26 -2.84
CA VAL A 118 -13.08 2.93 -3.22
C VAL A 118 -12.67 2.09 -2.00
N PHE A 119 -11.96 2.70 -1.06
CA PHE A 119 -11.37 2.05 0.12
C PHE A 119 -11.49 2.97 1.36
N PRO A 120 -12.69 3.10 1.94
CA PRO A 120 -12.95 4.04 3.03
C PRO A 120 -12.01 3.81 4.23
N GLY A 121 -11.40 4.90 4.71
CA GLY A 121 -10.57 4.93 5.92
C GLY A 121 -9.14 4.39 5.77
N PHE A 122 -8.74 3.99 4.55
CA PHE A 122 -7.40 3.47 4.28
C PHE A 122 -6.36 4.58 4.04
N PHE A 123 -6.77 5.65 3.36
CA PHE A 123 -5.98 6.87 3.24
C PHE A 123 -6.33 7.81 4.40
N ARG A 124 -5.32 8.35 5.06
CA ARG A 124 -5.41 9.08 6.33
C ARG A 124 -4.62 10.37 6.27
N ALA A 125 -4.79 11.20 7.29
CA ALA A 125 -4.23 12.55 7.35
C ALA A 125 -2.70 12.61 7.11
N ARG A 126 -1.97 11.55 7.48
CA ARG A 126 -0.51 11.46 7.32
C ARG A 126 -0.05 10.38 6.34
N THR A 127 -0.94 9.80 5.52
CA THR A 127 -0.52 8.79 4.53
C THR A 127 0.46 9.35 3.50
N LEU A 128 0.43 10.67 3.25
CA LEU A 128 1.40 11.36 2.40
C LEU A 128 2.84 11.23 2.90
N ASP A 129 3.05 11.01 4.20
CA ASP A 129 4.39 10.84 4.80
C ASP A 129 5.11 9.58 4.29
N MET A 130 4.37 8.64 3.70
CA MET A 130 4.92 7.39 3.16
C MET A 130 5.69 7.56 1.85
N GLY A 131 5.46 8.64 1.10
CA GLY A 131 6.15 8.85 -0.17
C GLY A 131 5.46 9.83 -1.11
N ARG A 132 5.81 9.74 -2.39
CA ARG A 132 5.31 10.67 -3.41
C ARG A 132 3.91 10.25 -3.90
N TYR A 133 3.04 11.24 -4.02
CA TYR A 133 1.71 11.10 -4.62
C TYR A 133 1.53 12.08 -5.76
N TYR A 134 0.75 11.64 -6.75
CA TYR A 134 0.44 12.38 -7.96
C TYR A 134 -1.07 12.38 -8.19
N GLY A 135 -1.57 13.49 -8.71
CA GLY A 135 -2.98 13.70 -8.97
C GLY A 135 -3.24 14.32 -10.34
N ILE A 136 -4.39 13.99 -10.92
CA ILE A 136 -4.91 14.60 -12.13
C ILE A 136 -6.20 15.31 -11.73
N TYR A 137 -6.22 16.64 -11.88
CA TYR A 137 -7.39 17.46 -11.60
C TYR A 137 -8.19 17.72 -12.88
N HIS A 138 -9.51 17.85 -12.71
CA HIS A 138 -10.42 18.41 -13.71
C HIS A 138 -11.18 19.57 -13.07
N GLY A 139 -10.74 20.81 -13.33
CA GLY A 139 -11.15 21.94 -12.52
C GLY A 139 -10.64 21.79 -11.08
N SER A 140 -11.53 21.94 -10.10
CA SER A 140 -11.22 21.73 -8.68
C SER A 140 -11.36 20.27 -8.21
N LEU A 141 -11.85 19.36 -9.06
CA LEU A 141 -12.07 17.97 -8.68
C LEU A 141 -10.83 17.12 -8.95
N LEU A 142 -10.37 16.39 -7.93
CA LEU A 142 -9.35 15.36 -8.09
C LEU A 142 -9.93 14.15 -8.84
N ALA A 143 -9.68 14.08 -10.14
CA ALA A 143 -10.26 13.07 -11.02
C ALA A 143 -9.54 11.72 -10.94
N ALA A 144 -8.24 11.70 -10.64
CA ALA A 144 -7.48 10.49 -10.38
C ALA A 144 -6.25 10.78 -9.52
N MET A 145 -5.79 9.77 -8.79
CA MET A 145 -4.52 9.84 -8.05
C MET A 145 -3.82 8.49 -8.01
N GLY A 146 -2.55 8.51 -7.62
CA GLY A 146 -1.73 7.35 -7.34
C GLY A 146 -0.48 7.77 -6.59
N GLY A 147 0.11 6.86 -5.81
CA GLY A 147 1.31 7.17 -5.06
C GLY A 147 2.11 5.98 -4.58
N GLU A 148 3.11 6.31 -3.78
CA GLU A 148 4.03 5.39 -3.12
C GLU A 148 3.50 5.00 -1.73
N ARG A 149 3.64 3.73 -1.35
CA ARG A 149 3.33 3.24 0.01
C ARG A 149 4.54 2.55 0.64
N MET A 150 4.51 1.25 0.90
CA MET A 150 5.62 0.56 1.58
C MET A 150 6.91 0.66 0.75
N ARG A 151 7.98 1.18 1.33
CA ARG A 151 9.34 1.05 0.78
C ARG A 151 10.11 0.07 1.65
N LEU A 152 10.81 -0.85 1.01
CA LEU A 152 11.73 -1.80 1.63
C LEU A 152 12.97 -1.93 0.74
N ASP A 153 14.02 -2.57 1.23
CA ASP A 153 15.27 -2.69 0.46
C ASP A 153 15.02 -3.31 -0.93
N GLY A 154 15.34 -2.54 -1.98
CA GLY A 154 15.18 -2.94 -3.38
C GLY A 154 13.76 -2.81 -3.96
N TYR A 155 12.74 -2.46 -3.19
CA TYR A 155 11.35 -2.41 -3.66
C TYR A 155 10.56 -1.16 -3.22
N GLN A 156 9.69 -0.68 -4.10
CA GLN A 156 8.74 0.41 -3.84
C GLN A 156 7.32 -0.05 -4.15
N GLU A 157 6.44 0.00 -3.16
CA GLU A 157 5.03 -0.29 -3.36
C GLU A 157 4.33 0.89 -4.03
N LEU A 158 3.56 0.60 -5.07
CA LEU A 158 2.60 1.52 -5.66
C LEU A 158 1.21 1.28 -5.06
N SER A 159 0.52 2.35 -4.70
CA SER A 159 -0.72 2.30 -3.96
C SER A 159 -1.64 3.48 -4.32
N ALA A 160 -2.86 3.44 -3.79
CA ALA A 160 -3.89 4.47 -3.92
C ALA A 160 -4.14 4.89 -5.38
N VAL A 161 -3.98 3.96 -6.33
CA VAL A 161 -4.25 4.21 -7.74
C VAL A 161 -5.75 4.09 -7.96
N CYS A 162 -6.43 5.23 -7.93
CA CYS A 162 -7.87 5.32 -8.11
C CYS A 162 -8.24 6.44 -9.09
N THR A 163 -9.43 6.34 -9.65
CA THR A 163 -9.99 7.30 -10.61
C THR A 163 -11.44 7.47 -10.25
N HIS A 164 -11.89 8.72 -10.17
CA HIS A 164 -13.28 9.06 -9.90
C HIS A 164 -14.18 8.41 -10.96
N PRO A 165 -15.36 7.86 -10.59
CA PRO A 165 -16.23 7.13 -11.52
C PRO A 165 -16.51 7.86 -12.84
N ASP A 166 -16.79 9.17 -12.78
CA ASP A 166 -17.09 10.01 -13.96
C ASP A 166 -15.89 10.22 -14.92
N TYR A 167 -14.69 9.85 -14.48
CA TYR A 167 -13.43 9.98 -15.22
C TYR A 167 -12.77 8.64 -15.53
N ALA A 168 -13.44 7.51 -15.22
CA ALA A 168 -12.95 6.19 -15.53
C ALA A 168 -12.82 5.97 -17.06
N GLY A 169 -11.96 5.02 -17.46
CA GLY A 169 -11.77 4.66 -18.87
C GLY A 169 -10.92 5.64 -19.69
N ARG A 170 -10.43 6.75 -19.11
CA ARG A 170 -9.65 7.80 -19.80
C ARG A 170 -8.12 7.60 -19.77
N GLY A 171 -7.65 6.42 -19.35
CA GLY A 171 -6.21 6.11 -19.29
C GLY A 171 -5.44 6.70 -18.09
N TYR A 172 -6.10 7.43 -17.18
CA TYR A 172 -5.43 8.14 -16.06
C TYR A 172 -4.61 7.22 -15.16
N ALA A 173 -5.14 6.05 -14.78
CA ALA A 173 -4.41 5.07 -13.99
C ALA A 173 -3.12 4.61 -14.69
N HIS A 174 -3.15 4.36 -16.01
CA HIS A 174 -1.96 3.95 -16.77
C HIS A 174 -0.90 5.07 -16.80
N ARG A 175 -1.31 6.33 -16.95
CA ARG A 175 -0.40 7.47 -16.92
C ARG A 175 0.27 7.61 -15.55
N LEU A 176 -0.51 7.59 -14.47
CA LEU A 176 -0.01 7.72 -13.10
C LEU A 176 0.93 6.56 -12.72
N LEU A 177 0.56 5.32 -13.04
CA LEU A 177 1.41 4.15 -12.83
C LEU A 177 2.73 4.25 -13.62
N GLY A 178 2.71 4.81 -14.84
CA GLY A 178 3.90 4.95 -15.66
C GLY A 178 4.90 5.93 -15.04
N ILE A 179 4.39 7.05 -14.51
CA ILE A 179 5.17 8.05 -13.77
C ILE A 179 5.78 7.42 -12.51
N LEU A 180 4.95 6.72 -11.72
CA LEU A 180 5.39 6.08 -10.48
C LEU A 180 6.43 4.97 -10.72
N CYS A 181 6.21 4.11 -11.72
CA CYS A 181 7.18 3.08 -12.08
C CYS A 181 8.51 3.68 -12.55
N SER A 182 8.45 4.69 -13.43
CA SER A 182 9.65 5.37 -13.93
C SER A 182 10.47 5.95 -12.78
N ARG A 183 9.79 6.65 -11.87
CA ARG A 183 10.42 7.23 -10.68
C ARG A 183 11.05 6.18 -9.76
N ALA A 184 10.36 5.09 -9.47
CA ALA A 184 10.89 4.01 -8.64
C ALA A 184 12.16 3.41 -9.28
N PHE A 185 12.15 3.14 -10.58
CA PHE A 185 13.33 2.67 -11.30
C PHE A 185 14.48 3.69 -11.32
N ASP A 186 14.18 4.99 -11.47
CA ASP A 186 15.21 6.06 -11.41
C ASP A 186 15.91 6.10 -10.03
N GLN A 187 15.23 5.63 -8.99
CA GLN A 187 15.74 5.52 -7.63
C GLN A 187 16.37 4.15 -7.31
N GLY A 188 16.44 3.25 -8.29
CA GLY A 188 16.97 1.89 -8.10
C GLY A 188 16.02 0.92 -7.40
N PHE A 189 14.72 1.25 -7.30
CA PHE A 189 13.70 0.37 -6.72
C PHE A 189 12.95 -0.39 -7.80
N THR A 190 12.60 -1.65 -7.49
CA THR A 190 11.65 -2.43 -8.28
C THR A 190 10.22 -2.12 -7.81
N PRO A 191 9.32 -1.63 -8.68
CA PRO A 191 7.94 -1.38 -8.31
C PRO A 191 7.19 -2.69 -8.03
N PHE A 192 6.36 -2.71 -6.99
CA PHE A 192 5.40 -3.78 -6.74
C PHE A 192 4.07 -3.21 -6.26
N LEU A 193 3.02 -4.03 -6.23
CA LEU A 193 1.72 -3.65 -5.69
C LEU A 193 0.93 -4.86 -5.21
N HIS A 194 -0.15 -4.56 -4.49
CA HIS A 194 -1.17 -5.53 -4.11
C HIS A 194 -2.50 -5.13 -4.75
N VAL A 195 -3.25 -6.12 -5.22
CA VAL A 195 -4.60 -5.96 -5.76
C VAL A 195 -5.46 -7.12 -5.26
N TYR A 196 -6.74 -6.90 -4.93
CA TYR A 196 -7.62 -8.01 -4.60
C TYR A 196 -7.62 -9.05 -5.72
N ALA A 197 -7.50 -10.33 -5.35
CA ALA A 197 -7.31 -11.42 -6.30
C ALA A 197 -8.48 -11.58 -7.30
N ASP A 198 -9.67 -11.09 -6.95
CA ASP A 198 -10.87 -11.10 -7.80
C ASP A 198 -11.02 -9.84 -8.69
N ASN A 199 -10.15 -8.84 -8.55
CA ASN A 199 -10.20 -7.60 -9.34
C ASN A 199 -9.52 -7.75 -10.70
N THR A 200 -10.12 -8.58 -11.56
CA THR A 200 -9.63 -8.90 -12.91
C THR A 200 -9.36 -7.67 -13.77
N ARG A 201 -10.17 -6.62 -13.62
CA ARG A 201 -10.01 -5.34 -14.33
C ARG A 201 -8.69 -4.65 -13.98
N ALA A 202 -8.38 -4.49 -12.69
CA ALA A 202 -7.15 -3.86 -12.25
C ALA A 202 -5.92 -4.72 -12.58
N ILE A 203 -6.02 -6.04 -12.38
CA ILE A 203 -4.98 -7.00 -12.77
C ILE A 203 -4.62 -6.84 -14.26
N GLY A 204 -5.63 -6.72 -15.13
CA GLY A 204 -5.42 -6.48 -16.57
C GLY A 204 -4.71 -5.16 -16.88
N VAL A 205 -4.96 -4.10 -16.10
CA VAL A 205 -4.22 -2.82 -16.19
C VAL A 205 -2.74 -3.04 -15.83
N TYR A 206 -2.46 -3.69 -14.70
CA TYR A 206 -1.09 -3.89 -14.24
C TYR A 206 -0.27 -4.78 -15.19
N ARG A 207 -0.85 -5.85 -15.75
CA ARG A 207 -0.15 -6.71 -16.72
C ARG A 207 0.27 -5.98 -17.99
N ARG A 208 -0.55 -5.04 -18.48
CA ARG A 208 -0.16 -4.16 -19.61
C ARG A 208 0.98 -3.20 -19.27
N MET A 209 1.28 -3.05 -17.98
CA MET A 209 2.35 -2.21 -17.45
C MET A 209 3.53 -3.03 -16.95
N SER A 210 3.75 -4.22 -17.52
CA SER A 210 4.86 -5.13 -17.20
C SER A 210 4.86 -5.66 -15.76
N PHE A 211 3.74 -5.56 -15.04
CA PHE A 211 3.58 -6.27 -13.78
C PHE A 211 3.29 -7.74 -14.04
N ALA A 212 4.11 -8.61 -13.44
CA ALA A 212 3.87 -10.04 -13.39
C ALA A 212 3.29 -10.45 -12.03
N ASP A 213 2.41 -11.44 -12.05
CA ASP A 213 1.92 -12.12 -10.85
C ASP A 213 3.11 -12.73 -10.10
N ARG A 214 3.25 -12.43 -8.81
CA ARG A 214 4.26 -13.05 -7.94
C ARG A 214 3.66 -14.17 -7.11
N THR A 215 2.68 -13.84 -6.27
CA THR A 215 1.99 -14.80 -5.40
C THR A 215 0.71 -14.19 -4.83
N VAL A 216 -0.18 -15.02 -4.32
CA VAL A 216 -1.36 -14.58 -3.56
C VAL A 216 -1.00 -14.61 -2.07
N LEU A 217 -1.16 -13.47 -1.40
CA LEU A 217 -0.90 -13.33 0.03
C LEU A 217 -2.23 -13.27 0.81
N PRO A 218 -2.28 -13.88 2.00
CA PRO A 218 -3.41 -13.70 2.89
C PRO A 218 -3.45 -12.25 3.38
N PHE A 219 -4.65 -11.75 3.61
CA PHE A 219 -4.92 -10.41 4.09
C PHE A 219 -5.93 -10.51 5.24
N TRP A 220 -5.61 -9.89 6.37
CA TRP A 220 -6.38 -10.02 7.61
C TRP A 220 -6.67 -8.66 8.20
N ALA A 221 -7.84 -8.51 8.83
CA ALA A 221 -8.04 -7.48 9.83
C ALA A 221 -7.75 -8.06 11.21
N LEU A 222 -6.97 -7.33 12.00
CA LEU A 222 -6.69 -7.58 13.41
C LEU A 222 -7.50 -6.56 14.22
N HIS A 223 -8.41 -7.04 15.05
CA HIS A 223 -9.31 -6.24 15.89
C HIS A 223 -9.69 -7.03 17.15
N GLN A 224 -10.23 -6.37 18.18
CA GLN A 224 -10.81 -7.04 19.36
C GLN A 224 -12.18 -7.67 19.03
#